data_AF-A0A495JTK8-F1
#
_entry.id   AF-A0A495JTK8-F1
#
_cell.length_a   1.000
_cell.length_b   1.000
_cell.length_c   1.000
_cell.angle_alpha   90.00
_cell.angle_beta   90.00
_cell.angle_gamma   90.00
#
_symmetry.space_group_name_H-M   'P 1'
#
loop_
_entity.id
_entity.type
_entity.pdbx_description
1 polymer ?
#
loop_
_entity_poly.entity_id
_entity_poly.type
_entity_poly.pdbx_seq_one_letter_code
_entity_poly.pdbx_strand_id
1 'polypeptide(L)'
;MNFVHMETTATAGAMDGIETAGREFGNAWSTLKGRIAADEAGIGSGQLAQAFLPRYQPDPVNSTADELSDAFLGRASVGRQCVEDYLAADRFGASGFGTATDLATRGPGG
;
A
#
# COMPACT_ATOMS: atom_id res chain seq x y z
N MET A 1 0.70 -33.10 -6.84
CA MET A 1 0.94 -31.68 -7.14
C MET A 1 0.26 -30.87 -6.06
N ASN A 2 1.00 -30.02 -5.35
CA ASN A 2 0.43 -29.09 -4.38
C ASN A 2 0.19 -27.77 -5.09
N PHE A 3 -1.06 -27.36 -5.27
CA PHE A 3 -1.38 -26.07 -5.85
C PHE A 3 -1.29 -25.03 -4.75
N VAL A 4 -0.56 -23.94 -4.99
CA VAL A 4 -0.54 -22.80 -4.06
C VAL A 4 -1.82 -22.01 -4.29
N HIS A 5 -2.74 -22.04 -3.31
CA HIS A 5 -3.92 -21.18 -3.29
C HIS A 5 -3.60 -19.91 -2.52
N MET A 6 -4.04 -18.75 -3.00
CA MET A 6 -3.91 -17.50 -2.26
C MET A 6 -4.96 -17.47 -1.15
N GLU A 7 -4.54 -17.20 0.09
CA GLU A 7 -5.45 -16.92 1.21
C GLU A 7 -6.01 -15.50 1.07
N THR A 8 -6.94 -15.32 0.12
CA THR A 8 -7.45 -14.01 -0.33
C THR A 8 -8.00 -13.14 0.79
N THR A 9 -8.67 -13.74 1.78
CA THR A 9 -9.18 -13.01 2.97
C THR A 9 -8.05 -12.47 3.83
N ALA A 10 -7.04 -13.30 4.11
CA ALA A 10 -5.89 -12.87 4.92
C ALA A 10 -5.06 -11.82 4.17
N THR A 11 -4.89 -11.98 2.85
CA THR A 11 -4.18 -11.00 2.01
C THR A 11 -4.91 -9.67 1.95
N ALA A 12 -6.23 -9.67 1.76
CA ALA A 12 -7.04 -8.44 1.78
C ALA A 12 -6.95 -7.73 3.14
N GLY A 13 -7.10 -8.47 4.24
CA GLY A 13 -6.95 -7.92 5.59
C GLY A 13 -5.56 -7.34 5.86
N ALA A 14 -4.50 -7.95 5.32
CA ALA A 14 -3.15 -7.40 5.40
C ALA A 14 -3.03 -6.07 4.64
N MET A 15 -3.68 -5.92 3.48
CA MET A 15 -3.68 -4.65 2.74
C MET A 15 -4.43 -3.54 3.47
N ASP A 16 -5.53 -3.86 4.15
CA ASP A 16 -6.25 -2.90 4.99
C ASP A 16 -5.39 -2.44 6.18
N GLY A 17 -4.60 -3.35 6.76
CA GLY A 17 -3.61 -3.02 7.79
C GLY A 17 -2.52 -2.07 7.28
N ILE A 18 -1.99 -2.32 6.08
CA ILE A 18 -0.99 -1.45 5.44
C ILE A 18 -1.58 -0.05 5.16
N GLU A 19 -2.81 0.01 4.64
CA GLU A 19 -3.48 1.29 4.40
C GLU A 19 -3.68 2.06 5.71
N THR A 20 -4.15 1.39 6.76
CA THR A 20 -4.36 2.00 8.07
C THR A 20 -3.06 2.57 8.63
N ALA A 21 -1.98 1.79 8.61
CA ALA A 21 -0.66 2.25 9.04
C ALA A 21 -0.16 3.44 8.22
N GLY A 22 -0.38 3.44 6.90
CA GLY A 22 -0.05 4.57 6.03
C GLY A 22 -0.80 5.85 6.41
N ARG A 23 -2.11 5.76 6.68
CA ARG A 23 -2.94 6.90 7.13
C ARG A 23 -2.52 7.41 8.50
N GLU A 24 -2.27 6.52 9.46
CA GLU A 24 -1.78 6.88 10.80
C GLU A 24 -0.45 7.62 10.73
N PHE A 25 0.49 7.09 9.94
CA PHE A 25 1.78 7.73 9.69
C PHE A 25 1.60 9.11 9.06
N GLY A 26 0.83 9.23 7.97
CA GLY A 26 0.60 10.50 7.28
C GLY A 26 -0.01 11.58 8.19
N ASN A 27 -0.98 11.21 9.03
CA ASN A 27 -1.59 12.12 9.99
C ASN A 27 -0.61 12.59 11.08
N ALA A 28 0.17 11.65 11.64
CA ALA A 28 1.18 11.96 12.65
C ALA A 28 2.29 12.85 12.05
N TRP A 29 2.74 12.54 10.84
CA TRP A 29 3.75 13.30 10.13
C TRP A 29 3.27 14.72 9.80
N SER A 30 2.05 14.89 9.27
CA SER A 30 1.47 16.21 8.99
C SER A 30 1.43 17.10 10.25
N THR A 31 1.06 16.52 11.39
CA THR A 31 1.05 17.21 12.69
C THR A 31 2.46 17.63 13.11
N LEU A 32 3.43 16.73 13.02
CA LEU A 32 4.82 17.01 13.38
C LEU A 32 5.45 18.06 12.46
N LYS A 33 5.21 17.98 11.16
CA LYS A 33 5.69 18.94 10.16
C LYS A 33 5.17 20.35 10.46
N GLY A 34 3.90 20.48 10.85
CA GLY A 34 3.34 21.76 11.29
C GLY A 34 4.02 22.32 12.54
N ARG A 35 4.38 21.47 13.51
CA ARG A 35 5.12 21.88 14.71
C ARG A 35 6.56 22.30 14.38
N ILE A 36 7.24 21.54 13.52
CA ILE A 36 8.60 21.89 13.04
C ILE A 36 8.58 23.26 12.38
N ALA A 37 7.64 23.52 11.47
CA ALA A 37 7.53 24.82 10.80
C ALA A 37 7.26 25.97 11.79
N ALA A 38 6.49 25.73 12.85
CA ALA A 38 6.25 26.72 13.90
C ALA A 38 7.52 26.99 14.73
N ASP A 39 8.30 25.95 15.05
CA ASP A 39 9.56 26.07 15.79
C ASP A 39 10.66 26.74 14.94
N GLU A 40 10.70 26.46 13.63
CA GLU A 40 11.59 27.09 12.65
C GLU A 40 11.38 28.61 12.56
N ALA A 41 10.14 29.08 12.68
CA ALA A 41 9.84 30.51 12.74
C ALA A 41 10.47 31.20 13.96
N GLY A 42 10.81 30.44 15.00
CA GLY A 42 11.55 30.90 16.17
C GLY A 42 13.07 30.97 15.98
N ILE A 43 13.61 30.46 14.86
CA ILE A 43 15.03 30.60 14.54
C ILE A 43 15.29 32.07 14.21
N GLY A 44 15.91 32.78 15.16
CA GLY A 44 16.27 34.20 14.99
C GLY A 44 17.34 34.44 13.93
N SER A 45 17.85 35.68 13.87
CA SER A 45 18.88 36.10 12.90
C SER A 45 20.28 36.30 13.51
N GLY A 46 20.48 35.87 14.76
CA GLY A 46 21.76 36.03 15.47
C GLY A 46 22.88 35.11 14.95
N GLN A 47 24.09 35.29 15.49
CA GLN A 47 25.29 34.53 15.08
C GLN A 47 25.10 33.01 15.14
N LEU A 48 24.35 32.51 16.14
CA LEU A 48 24.05 31.08 16.24
C LEU A 48 23.19 30.59 15.08
N ALA A 49 22.16 31.36 14.68
CA ALA A 49 21.32 31.02 13.55
C ALA A 49 22.08 31.06 12.23
N GLN A 50 22.95 32.06 12.04
CA GLN A 50 23.84 32.14 10.88
C GLN A 50 24.78 30.93 10.77
N ALA A 51 25.23 30.37 11.90
CA ALA A 51 26.05 29.15 11.93
C ALA A 51 25.24 27.85 11.77
N PHE A 52 23.95 27.85 12.12
CA PHE A 52 23.05 26.70 12.07
C PHE A 52 22.40 26.50 10.70
N LEU A 53 21.78 27.55 10.16
CA LEU A 53 20.96 27.50 8.95
C LEU A 53 21.65 26.86 7.74
N PRO A 54 22.95 27.10 7.45
CA PRO A 54 23.62 26.44 6.33
C PRO A 54 23.65 24.91 6.43
N ARG A 55 23.62 24.36 7.65
CA ARG A 55 23.63 22.91 7.92
C ARG A 55 22.22 22.34 8.10
N TYR A 56 21.24 23.20 8.35
CA TYR A 56 19.86 22.80 8.51
C TYR A 56 19.23 22.55 7.13
N GLN A 57 19.08 21.27 6.78
CA GLN A 57 18.60 20.82 5.47
C GLN A 57 17.39 19.89 5.67
N PRO A 58 16.20 20.43 6.00
CA PRO A 58 15.04 19.61 6.34
C PRO A 58 14.38 18.96 5.11
N ASP A 59 14.57 19.53 3.91
CA ASP A 59 13.85 19.13 2.70
C ASP A 59 13.93 17.64 2.36
N PRO A 60 15.09 16.95 2.40
CA PRO A 60 15.16 15.54 2.06
C PRO A 60 14.38 14.64 3.04
N VAL A 61 14.34 15.00 4.32
CA VAL A 61 13.57 14.26 5.33
C VAL A 61 12.09 14.51 5.11
N ASN A 62 11.71 15.76 4.84
CA ASN A 62 10.34 16.14 4.59
C ASN A 62 9.76 15.43 3.37
N SER A 63 10.47 15.44 2.24
CA SER A 63 10.03 14.78 1.01
C SER A 63 9.93 13.26 1.19
N THR A 64 10.94 12.65 1.83
CA THR A 64 10.94 11.19 2.07
C THR A 64 9.75 10.76 2.94
N ALA A 65 9.44 11.54 3.98
CA ALA A 65 8.29 11.26 4.83
C ALA A 65 6.96 11.46 4.10
N ASP A 66 6.83 12.51 3.28
CA ASP A 66 5.63 12.71 2.46
C ASP A 66 5.44 11.51 1.49
N GLU A 67 6.50 11.09 0.80
CA GLU A 67 6.48 9.96 -0.15
C GLU A 67 6.18 8.61 0.52
N LEU A 68 6.62 8.41 1.77
CA LEU A 68 6.42 7.14 2.48
C LEU A 68 4.94 6.86 2.76
N SER A 69 4.18 7.90 3.14
CA SER A 69 2.73 7.79 3.34
C SER A 69 2.04 7.34 2.04
N ASP A 70 2.35 8.01 0.93
CA ASP A 70 1.77 7.68 -0.38
C ASP A 70 2.17 6.28 -0.86
N ALA A 71 3.41 5.86 -0.58
CA ALA A 71 3.89 4.53 -0.92
C ALA A 71 3.12 3.41 -0.20
N PHE A 72 2.73 3.60 1.07
CA PHE A 72 1.90 2.63 1.79
C PHE A 72 0.51 2.49 1.15
N LEU A 73 -0.13 3.62 0.86
CA LEU A 73 -1.46 3.64 0.24
C LEU A 73 -1.44 3.00 -1.16
N GLY A 74 -0.44 3.34 -1.96
CA GLY A 74 -0.24 2.75 -3.29
C GLY A 74 -0.04 1.24 -3.23
N ARG A 75 0.79 0.74 -2.29
CA ARG A 75 1.02 -0.70 -2.11
C ARG A 75 -0.24 -1.44 -1.65
N ALA A 76 -1.01 -0.88 -0.72
CA ALA A 76 -2.27 -1.45 -0.29
C ALA A 76 -3.27 -1.57 -1.45
N SER A 77 -3.36 -0.51 -2.27
CA SER A 77 -4.22 -0.51 -3.46
C SER A 77 -3.80 -1.56 -4.48
N VAL A 78 -2.51 -1.64 -4.81
CA VAL A 78 -1.99 -2.65 -5.75
C VAL A 78 -2.23 -4.05 -5.22
N GLY A 79 -2.01 -4.29 -3.92
CA GLY A 79 -2.25 -5.60 -3.32
C GLY A 79 -3.73 -6.03 -3.38
N ARG A 80 -4.68 -5.11 -3.18
CA ARG A 80 -6.10 -5.39 -3.38
C ARG A 80 -6.42 -5.76 -4.83
N GLN A 81 -5.86 -5.04 -5.79
CA GLN A 81 -6.02 -5.38 -7.21
C GLN A 81 -5.52 -6.80 -7.49
N CYS A 82 -4.37 -7.20 -6.93
CA CYS A 82 -3.87 -8.56 -7.08
C CYS A 82 -4.82 -9.63 -6.50
N VAL A 83 -5.50 -9.35 -5.39
CA VAL A 83 -6.52 -10.25 -4.82
C VAL A 83 -7.72 -10.38 -5.75
N GLU A 84 -8.19 -9.26 -6.31
CA GLU A 84 -9.30 -9.25 -7.26
C GLU A 84 -8.95 -10.03 -8.54
N ASP A 85 -7.77 -9.80 -9.09
CA ASP A 85 -7.27 -10.49 -10.28
C ASP A 85 -7.15 -11.99 -10.03
N TYR A 86 -6.66 -12.39 -8.84
CA TYR A 86 -6.58 -13.79 -8.45
C TYR A 86 -7.97 -14.45 -8.39
N LEU A 87 -8.95 -13.80 -7.73
CA LEU A 87 -10.32 -14.30 -7.65
C LEU A 87 -10.99 -14.40 -9.02
N ALA A 88 -10.71 -13.46 -9.93
CA ALA A 88 -11.21 -13.51 -11.30
C ALA A 88 -10.61 -14.71 -12.06
N ALA A 89 -9.29 -14.92 -11.96
CA ALA A 89 -8.61 -16.05 -12.57
C ALA A 89 -9.11 -17.41 -12.04
N ASP A 90 -9.33 -17.51 -10.72
CA ASP A 90 -9.86 -18.72 -10.07
C ASP A 90 -11.28 -19.06 -10.57
N ARG A 91 -12.18 -18.07 -10.63
CA ARG A 91 -13.54 -18.25 -11.19
C ARG A 91 -13.50 -18.66 -12.64
N PHE A 92 -12.65 -18.03 -13.44
CA PHE A 92 -12.48 -18.38 -14.85
C PHE A 92 -11.99 -19.83 -15.00
N GLY A 93 -10.97 -20.22 -14.25
CA GLY A 93 -10.47 -21.60 -14.21
C GLY A 93 -11.56 -22.60 -13.85
N ALA A 94 -12.32 -22.36 -12.78
CA ALA A 94 -13.43 -23.22 -12.36
C ALA A 94 -14.49 -23.40 -13.46
N SER A 95 -14.82 -22.34 -14.21
CA SER A 95 -15.77 -22.41 -15.32
C SER A 95 -15.24 -23.16 -16.56
N GLY A 96 -13.93 -23.09 -16.82
CA GLY A 96 -13.27 -23.78 -17.94
C GLY A 96 -13.12 -25.29 -17.73
N PHE A 97 -12.94 -25.75 -16.48
CA PHE A 97 -12.86 -27.18 -16.16
C PHE A 97 -14.24 -27.83 -15.90
N GLY A 98 -15.25 -27.05 -15.52
CA GLY A 98 -16.62 -27.54 -15.31
C GLY A 98 -17.30 -27.99 -16.61
N THR A 99 -17.04 -27.33 -17.72
CA THR A 99 -17.64 -27.67 -19.04
C THR A 99 -16.96 -28.85 -19.72
N ALA A 100 -15.65 -29.06 -19.53
CA ALA A 100 -14.93 -30.21 -20.06
C ALA A 100 -15.34 -31.54 -19.40
N THR A 101 -15.77 -31.50 -18.13
CA THR A 101 -16.22 -32.70 -17.40
C THR A 101 -17.67 -33.09 -17.74
N ASP A 102 -18.51 -32.11 -18.10
CA ASP A 102 -19.91 -32.34 -18.49
C ASP A 102 -20.04 -32.91 -19.93
N LEU A 103 -19.10 -32.56 -20.82
CA LEU A 103 -18.98 -33.16 -22.16
C LEU A 103 -18.45 -34.60 -22.15
N ALA A 104 -17.77 -35.04 -21.09
CA ALA A 104 -17.27 -36.41 -20.96
C ALA A 104 -18.29 -37.38 -20.33
N THR A 105 -19.36 -36.88 -19.70
CA THR A 105 -20.41 -37.69 -19.06
C THR A 105 -21.69 -37.81 -19.90
N ARG A 106 -21.88 -36.94 -20.91
CA ARG A 106 -22.82 -37.18 -22.01
C ARG A 106 -22.17 -38.06 -23.08
N GLY A 107 -22.14 -39.36 -22.83
CA GLY A 107 -21.86 -40.34 -23.88
C GLY A 107 -22.81 -40.18 -25.07
N PRO A 108 -22.40 -40.55 -26.30
CA PRO A 108 -23.29 -40.54 -27.46
C PRO A 108 -24.32 -41.65 -27.27
N GLY A 109 -25.45 -41.31 -26.65
CA GLY A 109 -26.61 -42.19 -26.48
C GLY A 109 -27.82 -41.61 -27.18
N GLY A 110 -28.17 -42.21 -28.32
CA GLY A 110 -29.41 -41.93 -29.06
C GLY A 110 -29.19 -41.90 -30.56
#